data_AF-A0AAU8FMD7-F1
#
_entry.id   AF-A0AAU8FMD7-F1
#
_cell.length_a   1.000
_cell.length_b   1.000
_cell.length_c   1.000
_cell.angle_alpha   90.00
_cell.angle_beta   90.00
_cell.angle_gamma   90.00
#
_symmetry.space_group_name_H-M   'P 1'
#
loop_
_entity.id
_entity.type
_entity.pdbx_description
1 polymer ?
#
loop_
_entity_poly.entity_id
_entity_poly.type
_entity_poly.pdbx_seq_one_letter_code
_entity_poly.pdbx_strand_id
1 'polypeptide(L)'
;MIWLVARDKAATEIRKRRFNFWATNFFLAACLSMLPVTAFAFVMVKMLDHVDQAVIYKTYFYSWLAVAVYFMALRNLPKMNRHALVLSAVLCLGVPIANGMSTGLWMWNTWQQGGLDIFFVDALFLILAGSCAYAYTKVNAEAKPFKILSLQKENGKLLRTGVLKD
;
A
#
# COMPACT_ATOMS: atom_id res chain seq x y z
N MET A 1 -6.10 3.18 11.62
CA MET A 1 -7.56 3.01 11.79
C MET A 1 -7.94 3.07 13.27
N ILE A 2 -8.27 4.26 13.77
CA ILE A 2 -8.67 4.42 15.19
C ILE A 2 -9.99 3.69 15.49
N TRP A 3 -10.87 3.62 14.49
CA TRP A 3 -12.14 2.91 14.55
C TRP A 3 -12.00 1.41 14.82
N LEU A 4 -11.02 0.74 14.21
CA LEU A 4 -10.76 -0.69 14.45
C LEU A 4 -10.33 -0.93 15.91
N VAL A 5 -9.45 -0.07 16.43
CA VAL A 5 -8.95 -0.15 17.81
C VAL A 5 -10.10 0.13 18.81
N ALA A 6 -10.95 1.11 18.54
CA ALA A 6 -12.09 1.43 19.40
C ALA A 6 -13.14 0.31 19.47
N ARG A 7 -13.25 -0.51 18.41
CA ARG A 7 -14.26 -1.58 18.28
C ARG A 7 -13.73 -2.96 18.69
N ASP A 8 -12.41 -3.09 18.89
CA ASP A 8 -11.78 -4.28 19.47
C ASP A 8 -11.83 -4.25 21.01
N LYS A 9 -13.05 -4.31 21.56
CA LYS A 9 -13.29 -4.42 23.00
C LYS A 9 -13.73 -5.82 23.36
N ALA A 10 -13.23 -6.37 24.48
CA ALA A 10 -13.60 -7.71 25.00
C ALA A 10 -15.11 -7.98 25.05
N ALA A 11 -15.92 -6.93 25.25
CA ALA A 11 -17.37 -6.97 25.29
C ALA A 11 -18.06 -7.22 23.93
N THR A 12 -17.39 -7.01 22.79
CA THR A 12 -18.02 -7.21 21.47
C THR A 12 -17.91 -8.67 21.03
N GLU A 13 -19.01 -9.19 20.45
CA GLU A 13 -19.09 -10.56 19.96
C GLU A 13 -18.03 -10.85 18.87
N ILE A 14 -17.43 -12.03 18.93
CA ILE A 14 -16.32 -12.45 18.05
C ILE A 14 -16.71 -12.37 16.55
N ARG A 15 -17.95 -12.71 16.20
CA ARG A 15 -18.47 -12.62 14.81
C ARG A 15 -18.42 -11.19 14.29
N LYS A 16 -18.85 -10.22 15.11
CA LYS A 16 -18.84 -8.79 14.76
C LYS A 16 -17.41 -8.26 14.61
N ARG A 17 -16.46 -8.72 15.43
CA ARG A 17 -15.04 -8.35 15.28
C ARG A 17 -14.43 -8.86 13.99
N ARG A 18 -14.70 -10.11 13.61
CA ARG A 18 -14.22 -10.70 12.35
C ARG A 18 -14.74 -9.95 11.13
N PHE A 19 -16.02 -9.58 11.12
CA PHE A 19 -16.60 -8.76 10.05
C PHE A 19 -15.92 -7.39 9.95
N ASN A 20 -15.76 -6.68 11.08
CA ASN A 20 -15.12 -5.35 11.08
C ASN A 20 -13.65 -5.42 10.64
N PHE A 21 -12.93 -6.46 11.04
CA PHE A 21 -11.54 -6.69 10.61
C PHE A 21 -11.47 -6.97 9.10
N TRP A 22 -12.37 -7.81 8.58
CA TRP A 22 -12.44 -8.12 7.15
C TRP A 22 -12.76 -6.87 6.32
N ALA A 23 -13.75 -6.07 6.73
CA ALA A 23 -14.08 -4.80 6.07
C ALA A 23 -12.91 -3.80 6.11
N THR A 24 -12.20 -3.74 7.24
CA THR A 24 -11.00 -2.90 7.37
C THR A 24 -9.88 -3.36 6.46
N ASN A 25 -9.66 -4.67 6.35
CA ASN A 25 -8.68 -5.26 5.44
C ASN A 25 -9.03 -4.96 3.97
N PHE A 26 -10.31 -5.07 3.59
CA PHE A 26 -10.78 -4.72 2.24
C PHE A 26 -10.49 -3.26 1.90
N PHE A 27 -10.89 -2.34 2.78
CA PHE A 27 -10.69 -0.90 2.57
C PHE A 27 -9.21 -0.53 2.51
N LEU A 28 -8.40 -1.02 3.46
CA LEU A 28 -6.97 -0.75 3.47
C LEU A 28 -6.26 -1.33 2.25
N ALA A 29 -6.62 -2.55 1.81
CA ALA A 29 -6.06 -3.15 0.60
C ALA A 29 -6.29 -2.28 -0.63
N ALA A 30 -7.52 -1.77 -0.80
CA ALA A 30 -7.90 -0.91 -1.93
C ALA A 30 -7.19 0.46 -1.92
N CYS A 31 -7.01 1.06 -0.74
CA CYS A 31 -6.33 2.35 -0.62
C CYS A 31 -4.81 2.22 -0.74
N LEU A 32 -4.20 1.22 -0.11
CA LEU A 32 -2.75 0.99 -0.15
C LEU A 32 -2.26 0.57 -1.54
N SER A 33 -3.12 -0.05 -2.36
CA SER A 33 -2.77 -0.40 -3.74
C SER A 33 -2.77 0.80 -4.69
N MET A 34 -3.38 1.94 -4.35
CA MET A 34 -3.43 3.09 -5.27
C MET A 34 -2.05 3.71 -5.52
N LEU A 35 -1.24 3.88 -4.48
CA LEU A 35 0.10 4.47 -4.62
C LEU A 35 1.03 3.68 -5.56
N PRO A 36 1.24 2.35 -5.38
CA PRO A 36 2.10 1.59 -6.27
C PRO A 36 1.56 1.53 -7.70
N VAL A 37 0.23 1.49 -7.87
CA VAL A 37 -0.39 1.44 -9.21
C VAL A 37 -0.25 2.77 -9.94
N THR A 38 -0.37 3.89 -9.25
CA THR A 38 -0.12 5.20 -9.84
C THR A 38 1.33 5.34 -10.30
N ALA A 39 2.31 4.92 -9.46
CA ALA A 39 3.72 4.91 -9.86
C ALA A 39 3.96 4.01 -11.09
N PHE A 40 3.36 2.82 -11.10
CA PHE A 40 3.42 1.91 -12.24
C PHE A 40 2.82 2.52 -13.52
N ALA A 41 1.68 3.19 -13.43
CA ALA A 41 1.05 3.84 -14.58
C ALA A 41 1.95 4.93 -15.18
N PHE A 42 2.62 5.73 -14.33
CA PHE A 42 3.59 6.73 -14.82
C PHE A 42 4.77 6.09 -15.55
N VAL A 43 5.34 5.01 -15.02
CA VAL A 43 6.40 4.25 -15.71
C VAL A 43 5.91 3.70 -17.04
N MET A 44 4.72 3.12 -17.07
CA MET A 44 4.13 2.50 -18.26
C MET A 44 3.91 3.53 -19.38
N VAL A 45 3.31 4.69 -19.07
CA VAL A 45 3.07 5.75 -20.05
C VAL A 45 4.37 6.28 -20.66
N LYS A 46 5.50 6.18 -19.94
CA LYS A 46 6.82 6.61 -20.43
C LYS A 46 7.55 5.56 -21.26
N MET A 47 7.16 4.28 -21.17
CA MET A 47 7.78 3.19 -21.93
C MET A 47 7.04 2.84 -23.22
N LEU A 48 5.80 3.31 -23.40
CA LEU A 48 5.01 3.07 -24.60
C LEU A 48 5.03 4.31 -25.51
N ASP A 49 5.37 4.10 -26.78
CA ASP A 49 5.41 5.16 -27.80
C ASP A 49 4.00 5.64 -28.21
N HIS A 50 2.99 4.77 -28.11
CA HIS A 50 1.60 5.09 -28.39
C HIS A 50 0.71 4.75 -27.20
N VAL A 51 0.19 5.80 -26.55
CA VAL A 51 -0.64 5.68 -25.37
C VAL A 51 -2.02 6.28 -25.64
N ASP A 52 -3.00 5.42 -25.85
CA ASP A 52 -4.39 5.82 -25.91
C ASP A 52 -5.01 5.91 -24.51
N GLN A 53 -5.95 6.86 -24.34
CA GLN A 53 -6.71 7.04 -23.10
C GLN A 53 -7.38 5.72 -22.63
N ALA A 54 -7.89 4.93 -23.58
CA ALA A 54 -8.50 3.64 -23.28
C ALA A 54 -7.50 2.62 -22.70
N VAL A 55 -6.24 2.65 -23.16
CA VAL A 55 -5.18 1.75 -22.69
C VAL A 55 -4.76 2.15 -21.28
N ILE A 56 -4.62 3.45 -21.00
CA ILE A 56 -4.31 3.95 -19.64
C ILE A 56 -5.37 3.46 -18.66
N TYR A 57 -6.65 3.70 -18.95
CA TYR A 57 -7.73 3.35 -18.01
C TYR A 57 -7.83 1.85 -17.78
N LYS A 58 -7.74 1.03 -18.83
CA LYS A 58 -7.76 -0.43 -18.68
C LYS A 58 -6.56 -0.91 -17.86
N THR A 59 -5.37 -0.44 -18.18
CA THR A 59 -4.13 -0.84 -17.50
C THR A 59 -4.17 -0.43 -16.03
N TYR A 60 -4.57 0.80 -15.73
CA TYR A 60 -4.71 1.30 -14.37
C TYR A 60 -5.73 0.47 -13.58
N PHE A 61 -6.91 0.21 -14.17
CA PHE A 61 -7.96 -0.54 -13.49
C PHE A 61 -7.55 -1.99 -13.20
N TYR A 62 -7.00 -2.71 -14.18
CA TYR A 62 -6.61 -4.10 -13.99
C TYR A 62 -5.39 -4.27 -13.07
N SER A 63 -4.39 -3.39 -13.18
CA SER A 63 -3.24 -3.41 -12.27
C SER A 63 -3.66 -3.08 -10.83
N TRP A 64 -4.55 -2.09 -10.64
CA TRP A 64 -5.12 -1.78 -9.34
C TRP A 64 -5.91 -2.93 -8.75
N LEU A 65 -6.78 -3.55 -9.55
CA LEU A 65 -7.57 -4.70 -9.14
C LEU A 65 -6.65 -5.86 -8.71
N ALA A 66 -5.62 -6.18 -9.50
CA ALA A 66 -4.69 -7.26 -9.21
C ALA A 66 -3.94 -7.04 -7.88
N VAL A 67 -3.39 -5.83 -7.68
CA VAL A 67 -2.67 -5.49 -6.44
C VAL A 67 -3.62 -5.43 -5.24
N ALA A 68 -4.83 -4.89 -5.41
CA ALA A 68 -5.84 -4.86 -4.35
C ALA A 68 -6.27 -6.27 -3.91
N VAL A 69 -6.51 -7.17 -4.86
CA VAL A 69 -6.84 -8.58 -4.58
C VAL A 69 -5.67 -9.29 -3.89
N TYR A 70 -4.44 -9.05 -4.35
CA TYR A 70 -3.24 -9.58 -3.69
C TYR A 70 -3.16 -9.14 -2.22
N PHE A 71 -3.28 -7.83 -1.94
CA PHE A 71 -3.28 -7.31 -0.57
C PHE A 71 -4.45 -7.83 0.27
N MET A 72 -5.61 -8.03 -0.34
CA MET A 72 -6.77 -8.59 0.35
C MET A 72 -6.52 -10.04 0.81
N ALA A 73 -5.82 -10.84 0.00
CA ALA A 73 -5.51 -12.24 0.30
C ALA A 73 -4.56 -12.40 1.50
N LEU A 74 -3.70 -11.42 1.79
CA LEU A 74 -2.76 -11.49 2.92
C LEU A 74 -3.45 -11.58 4.29
N ARG A 75 -4.69 -11.08 4.42
CA ARG A 75 -5.53 -11.06 5.65
C ARG A 75 -4.78 -10.64 6.93
N ASN A 76 -3.72 -9.86 6.80
CA ASN A 76 -2.83 -9.45 7.89
C ASN A 76 -2.39 -8.01 7.66
N LEU A 77 -2.96 -7.09 8.46
CA LEU A 77 -2.78 -5.65 8.30
C LEU A 77 -1.30 -5.21 8.36
N PRO A 78 -0.48 -5.61 9.37
CA PRO A 78 0.94 -5.30 9.38
C PRO A 78 1.71 -5.78 8.14
N LYS A 79 1.47 -7.02 7.70
CA LYS A 79 2.16 -7.58 6.53
C LYS A 79 1.76 -6.84 5.26
N MET A 80 0.47 -6.61 5.07
CA MET A 80 -0.06 -5.85 3.95
C MET A 80 0.55 -4.45 3.87
N ASN A 81 0.64 -3.73 5.00
CA ASN A 81 1.25 -2.41 5.03
C ASN A 81 2.74 -2.45 4.67
N ARG A 82 3.48 -3.44 5.16
CA ARG A 82 4.90 -3.61 4.78
C ARG A 82 5.07 -3.86 3.28
N HIS A 83 4.29 -4.79 2.71
CA HIS A 83 4.35 -5.07 1.28
C HIS A 83 3.95 -3.86 0.43
N ALA A 84 2.91 -3.13 0.83
CA ALA A 84 2.48 -1.91 0.15
C ALA A 84 3.56 -0.83 0.16
N LEU A 85 4.19 -0.59 1.30
CA LEU A 85 5.25 0.42 1.43
C LEU A 85 6.48 0.06 0.59
N VAL A 86 6.90 -1.21 0.59
CA VAL A 86 8.03 -1.69 -0.23
C VAL A 86 7.71 -1.58 -1.71
N LEU A 87 6.55 -2.07 -2.15
CA LEU A 87 6.13 -1.97 -3.56
C LEU A 87 6.04 -0.52 -4.01
N SER A 88 5.47 0.36 -3.20
CA SER A 88 5.37 1.78 -3.50
C SER A 88 6.74 2.44 -3.58
N ALA A 89 7.64 2.17 -2.62
CA ALA A 89 8.99 2.75 -2.64
C ALA A 89 9.77 2.33 -3.90
N VAL A 90 9.73 1.03 -4.25
CA VAL A 90 10.42 0.51 -5.44
C VAL A 90 9.85 1.12 -6.73
N LEU A 91 8.52 1.17 -6.87
CA LEU A 91 7.89 1.70 -8.07
C LEU A 91 8.05 3.23 -8.18
N CYS A 92 7.98 3.97 -7.06
CA CYS A 92 8.22 5.40 -7.05
C CYS A 92 9.66 5.76 -7.44
N LEU A 93 10.65 4.95 -7.04
CA LEU A 93 12.04 5.10 -7.53
C LEU A 93 12.16 4.75 -9.02
N GLY A 94 11.31 3.85 -9.52
CA GLY A 94 11.25 3.49 -10.93
C GLY A 94 10.80 4.63 -11.86
N VAL A 95 9.99 5.58 -11.37
CA VAL A 95 9.50 6.73 -12.17
C VAL A 95 10.63 7.63 -12.69
N PRO A 96 11.52 8.20 -11.85
CA PRO A 96 12.62 9.03 -12.34
C PRO A 96 13.63 8.24 -13.17
N ILE A 97 13.80 6.93 -12.89
CA ILE A 97 14.66 6.04 -13.69
C ILE A 97 14.08 5.84 -15.09
N ALA A 98 12.77 5.59 -15.19
CA ALA A 98 12.09 5.44 -16.47
C ALA A 98 12.12 6.74 -17.28
N ASN A 99 11.97 7.90 -16.62
CA ASN A 99 12.17 9.20 -17.26
C ASN A 99 13.61 9.35 -17.78
N GLY A 100 14.62 9.09 -16.96
CA GLY A 100 16.03 9.18 -17.37
C GLY A 100 16.41 8.26 -18.53
N MET A 101 15.85 7.04 -18.60
CA MET A 101 16.11 6.10 -19.68
C MET A 101 15.34 6.41 -20.98
N SER A 102 14.07 6.82 -20.88
CA SER A 102 13.21 7.02 -22.05
C SER A 102 13.54 8.31 -22.79
N THR A 103 13.77 9.41 -22.06
CA THR A 103 14.00 10.73 -22.69
C THR A 103 15.46 11.17 -22.64
N GLY A 104 16.35 10.46 -21.93
CA GLY A 104 17.74 10.88 -21.71
C GLY A 104 17.88 12.13 -20.82
N LEU A 105 16.74 12.63 -20.30
CA LEU A 105 16.65 13.83 -19.48
C LEU A 105 16.63 13.43 -18.01
N TRP A 106 17.82 13.23 -17.46
CA TRP A 106 18.00 13.12 -16.03
C TRP A 106 17.63 14.44 -15.34
N MET A 107 17.32 14.41 -14.04
CA MET A 107 16.91 15.59 -13.25
C MET A 107 17.81 16.82 -13.43
N TRP A 108 19.11 16.61 -13.67
CA TRP A 108 20.07 17.70 -13.91
C TRP A 108 19.97 18.28 -15.33
N ASN A 109 19.59 17.49 -16.33
CA ASN A 109 19.38 17.93 -17.71
C ASN A 109 18.03 18.62 -17.90
N THR A 110 16.97 18.17 -17.21
CA THR A 110 15.64 18.81 -17.23
C THR A 110 15.67 20.22 -16.66
N TRP A 111 16.51 20.47 -15.64
CA TRP A 111 16.73 21.81 -15.08
C TRP A 111 17.32 22.79 -16.11
N GLN A 112 18.20 22.30 -17.00
CA GLN A 112 18.82 23.14 -18.04
C GLN A 112 17.93 23.38 -19.25
N GLN A 113 16.96 22.50 -19.51
CA GLN A 113 16.04 22.59 -20.65
C GLN A 113 14.70 23.27 -20.34
N GLY A 114 14.48 23.72 -19.10
CA GLY A 114 13.25 24.42 -18.70
C GLY A 114 12.02 23.50 -18.54
N GLY A 115 12.20 22.18 -18.51
CA GLY A 115 11.14 21.18 -18.37
C GLY A 115 10.66 21.00 -16.93
N LEU A 116 10.12 22.06 -16.32
CA LEU A 116 9.72 22.07 -14.89
C LEU A 116 8.66 21.02 -14.55
N ASP A 117 7.74 20.69 -15.47
CA ASP A 117 6.68 19.71 -15.23
C ASP A 117 7.23 18.30 -14.95
N ILE A 118 8.22 17.87 -15.73
CA ILE A 118 8.86 16.55 -15.58
C ILE A 118 9.70 16.54 -14.30
N PHE A 119 10.44 17.62 -14.04
CA PHE A 119 11.23 17.76 -12.82
C PHE A 119 10.37 17.71 -11.55
N PHE A 120 9.20 18.35 -11.57
CA PHE A 120 8.28 18.35 -10.43
C PHE A 120 7.74 16.95 -10.14
N VAL A 121 7.36 16.20 -11.17
CA VAL A 121 6.90 14.81 -11.01
C VAL A 121 8.02 13.94 -10.43
N ASP A 122 9.24 14.02 -10.97
CA ASP A 122 10.37 13.22 -10.46
C ASP A 122 10.71 13.55 -8.99
N ALA A 123 10.73 14.84 -8.63
CA ALA A 123 10.98 15.27 -7.26
C ALA A 123 9.89 14.80 -6.30
N LEU A 124 8.62 14.89 -6.69
CA LEU A 124 7.49 14.42 -5.90
C LEU A 124 7.59 12.91 -5.65
N PHE A 125 7.88 12.11 -6.68
CA PHE A 125 8.01 10.67 -6.55
C PHE A 125 9.23 10.23 -5.74
N LEU A 126 10.33 10.99 -5.77
CA LEU A 126 11.48 10.77 -4.89
C LEU A 126 11.14 11.05 -3.42
N ILE A 127 10.44 12.15 -3.13
CA ILE A 127 9.99 12.47 -1.77
C ILE A 127 9.03 11.38 -1.27
N LEU A 128 8.10 10.92 -2.11
CA LEU A 128 7.21 9.81 -1.78
C LEU A 128 7.96 8.51 -1.53
N ALA A 129 8.98 8.18 -2.33
CA ALA A 129 9.82 7.02 -2.12
C ALA A 129 10.55 7.08 -0.78
N GLY A 130 11.15 8.23 -0.45
CA GLY A 130 11.81 8.47 0.84
C GLY A 130 10.84 8.38 2.02
N SER A 131 9.64 8.94 1.87
CA SER A 131 8.57 8.86 2.88
C SER A 131 8.11 7.42 3.10
N CYS A 132 7.96 6.63 2.04
CA CYS A 132 7.62 5.21 2.12
C CYS A 132 8.71 4.38 2.79
N ALA A 133 9.99 4.66 2.49
CA ALA A 133 11.13 4.01 3.13
C ALA A 133 11.19 4.33 4.63
N TYR A 134 10.99 5.60 5.00
CA TYR A 134 10.91 6.02 6.40
C TYR A 134 9.71 5.40 7.13
N ALA A 135 8.54 5.38 6.50
CA ALA A 135 7.36 4.72 7.05
C ALA A 135 7.58 3.21 7.22
N TYR A 136 8.31 2.57 6.31
CA TYR A 136 8.64 1.15 6.40
C TYR A 136 9.50 0.83 7.63
N THR A 137 10.53 1.63 7.93
CA THR A 137 11.36 1.41 9.12
C THR A 137 10.54 1.55 10.41
N LYS A 138 9.66 2.56 10.47
CA LYS A 138 8.75 2.76 11.60
C LYS A 138 7.75 1.62 11.78
N VAL A 139 7.13 1.16 10.70
CA VAL A 139 6.19 0.02 10.72
C VAL A 139 6.91 -1.27 11.10
N ASN A 140 8.18 -1.44 10.73
CA ASN A 140 8.94 -2.61 11.14
C ASN A 140 9.21 -2.62 12.66
N ALA A 141 9.49 -1.44 13.24
CA ALA A 141 9.74 -1.27 14.67
C ALA A 141 8.47 -1.38 15.54
N GLU A 142 7.35 -0.82 15.08
CA GLU A 142 6.15 -0.62 15.93
C GLU A 142 5.01 -1.61 15.67
N ALA A 143 4.98 -2.30 14.52
CA ALA A 143 3.81 -3.08 14.14
C ALA A 143 3.68 -4.40 14.91
N LYS A 144 2.77 -4.42 15.88
CA LYS A 144 2.31 -5.65 16.54
C LYS A 144 1.20 -6.32 15.72
N PRO A 145 1.26 -7.65 15.48
CA PRO A 145 0.16 -8.34 14.83
C PRO A 145 -1.10 -8.32 15.71
N PHE A 146 -2.25 -7.98 15.12
CA PHE A 146 -3.53 -8.09 15.82
C PHE A 146 -3.80 -9.56 16.16
N LYS A 147 -3.90 -9.86 17.46
CA LYS A 147 -4.07 -11.21 18.02
C LYS A 147 -5.48 -11.80 17.79
N ILE A 148 -6.37 -11.05 17.13
CA ILE A 148 -7.77 -11.45 16.85
C ILE A 148 -7.83 -12.72 15.97
N LEU A 149 -6.84 -12.93 15.09
CA LEU A 149 -6.74 -14.10 14.20
C LEU A 149 -6.04 -15.32 14.84
N SER A 150 -5.26 -15.15 15.90
CA SER A 150 -4.53 -16.25 16.56
C SER A 150 -5.31 -16.93 17.68
N LEU A 151 -6.46 -16.39 18.09
CA LEU A 151 -7.41 -17.06 18.99
C LEU A 151 -8.07 -18.31 18.37
N GLN A 152 -7.64 -18.75 17.19
CA GLN A 152 -8.20 -19.94 16.53
C GLN A 152 -7.18 -21.04 16.19
N LYS A 153 -6.11 -21.16 16.98
CA LYS A 153 -5.32 -22.40 16.98
C LYS A 153 -4.84 -22.79 18.37
N GLU A 154 -5.78 -22.93 19.29
CA GLU A 154 -5.66 -23.90 20.38
C GLU A 154 -7.00 -24.62 20.55
N ASN A 155 -7.04 -25.87 20.11
CA ASN A 155 -7.92 -26.93 20.61
C ASN A 155 -9.41 -26.63 20.72
N GLY A 156 -10.06 -26.12 19.67
CA GLY A 156 -11.51 -26.33 19.46
C GLY A 156 -12.44 -26.02 20.64
N LYS A 157 -12.04 -25.18 21.59
CA LYS A 157 -12.81 -24.83 22.78
C LYS A 157 -12.86 -23.32 22.92
N LEU A 158 -14.08 -22.79 22.86
CA LEU A 158 -14.42 -21.42 23.23
C LEU A 158 -14.22 -21.26 24.74
N LEU A 159 -13.03 -20.81 25.16
CA LEU A 159 -12.82 -20.36 26.53
C LEU A 159 -13.37 -18.93 26.67
N ARG A 160 -14.50 -18.80 27.36
CA ARG A 160 -14.85 -17.56 28.06
C ARG A 160 -13.89 -17.43 29.24
N THR A 161 -12.82 -16.67 29.08
CA THR A 161 -12.13 -16.02 30.21
C THR A 161 -12.55 -14.55 30.13
N GLY A 162 -13.53 -14.10 30.90
CA GLY A 162 -13.48 -14.15 32.36
C GLY A 162 -12.56 -13.01 32.78
N VAL A 163 -13.15 -11.83 32.94
CA VAL A 163 -12.56 -10.72 33.69
C VAL A 163 -12.07 -11.28 35.03
N LEU A 164 -10.88 -10.83 35.45
CA LEU A 164 -10.36 -10.65 36.81
C LEU A 164 -8.90 -11.08 36.88
N LYS A 165 -7.99 -10.09 37.00
CA LYS A 165 -7.23 -9.92 38.24
C LYS A 165 -6.50 -8.58 38.27
N ASP A 166 -6.94 -7.80 39.26
CA ASP A 166 -6.27 -6.81 40.11
C ASP A 166 -5.52 -5.63 39.45
#